data_AF-A0A7Y2RIE9-F1
#
_entry.id   AF-A0A7Y2RIE9-F1
#
_cell.length_a   1.000
_cell.length_b   1.000
_cell.length_c   1.000
_cell.angle_alpha   90.00
_cell.angle_beta   90.00
_cell.angle_gamma   90.00
#
_symmetry.space_group_name_H-M   'P 1'
#
loop_
_entity.id
_entity.type
_entity.pdbx_description
1 polymer ?
#
loop_
_entity_poly.entity_id
_entity_poly.type
_entity_poly.pdbx_seq_one_letter_code
_entity_poly.pdbx_strand_id
1 'polypeptide(L)'
;MSKNSKQTSNTVSSLASGILRDPSSSAIQKQLAASALSQTHSSKQTGSQMETKASQVLQSEKYSDTTKTLAASVLSQSNKER
;
A
#
# COMPACT_ATOMS: atom_id res chain seq x y z
N MET A 1 -23.16 -3.06 -4.95
CA MET A 1 -21.78 -2.92 -4.42
C MET A 1 -20.85 -2.70 -5.62
N SER A 2 -20.49 -1.45 -5.89
CA SER A 2 -19.57 -1.09 -6.97
C SER A 2 -18.21 -1.74 -6.69
N LYS A 3 -17.80 -2.69 -7.53
CA LYS A 3 -16.46 -3.30 -7.45
C LYS A 3 -15.43 -2.18 -7.58
N ASN A 4 -14.59 -2.00 -6.58
CA ASN A 4 -13.39 -1.19 -6.71
C ASN A 4 -12.48 -1.88 -7.74
N SER A 5 -12.50 -1.41 -8.99
CA SER A 5 -11.68 -1.98 -10.08
C SER A 5 -10.24 -1.47 -10.07
N LYS A 6 -9.87 -0.59 -9.13
CA LYS A 6 -8.50 -0.09 -8.97
C LYS A 6 -7.66 -1.12 -8.24
N GLN A 7 -7.37 -2.22 -8.92
CA GLN A 7 -6.45 -3.23 -8.41
C GLN A 7 -5.02 -2.69 -8.47
N THR A 8 -4.24 -3.08 -7.48
CA THR A 8 -2.83 -2.71 -7.38
C THR A 8 -2.15 -3.38 -8.56
N SER A 9 -1.50 -2.60 -9.43
CA SER A 9 -0.91 -3.13 -10.67
C SER A 9 -0.01 -4.33 -10.37
N ASN A 10 0.08 -5.30 -11.30
CA ASN A 10 0.91 -6.50 -11.13
C ASN A 10 2.35 -6.16 -10.69
N THR A 11 2.89 -5.05 -11.17
CA THR A 11 4.19 -4.49 -10.77
C THR A 11 4.26 -4.11 -9.29
N VAL A 12 3.25 -3.41 -8.76
CA VAL A 12 3.17 -3.02 -7.35
C VAL A 12 2.93 -4.24 -6.46
N SER A 13 2.14 -5.20 -6.95
CA SER A 13 1.89 -6.48 -6.26
C SER A 13 3.17 -7.33 -6.15
N SER A 14 3.95 -7.44 -7.22
CA SER A 14 5.26 -8.09 -7.20
C SER A 14 6.26 -7.35 -6.31
N LEU A 15 6.29 -6.02 -6.35
CA LEU A 15 7.15 -5.20 -5.50
C LEU A 15 6.80 -5.40 -4.01
N ALA A 16 5.51 -5.35 -3.67
CA ALA A 16 5.01 -5.60 -2.32
C ALA A 16 5.39 -7.01 -1.83
N SER A 17 5.25 -8.01 -2.71
CA SER A 17 5.63 -9.39 -2.39
C SER A 17 7.14 -9.54 -2.14
N GLY A 18 7.95 -8.80 -2.91
CA GLY A 18 9.41 -8.71 -2.70
C GLY A 18 9.76 -8.14 -1.34
N ILE A 19 9.13 -7.02 -0.96
CA ILE A 19 9.35 -6.37 0.35
C ILE A 19 8.92 -7.25 1.53
N LEU A 20 7.84 -8.01 1.38
CA LEU A 20 7.42 -8.95 2.42
C LEU A 20 8.40 -10.10 2.62
N ARG A 21 9.01 -10.57 1.52
CA ARG A 21 10.02 -11.65 1.54
C ARG A 21 11.41 -11.16 1.94
N ASP A 22 11.67 -9.87 1.83
CA ASP A 22 12.95 -9.28 2.14
C ASP A 22 13.14 -9.12 3.67
N PRO A 23 14.16 -9.76 4.27
CA PRO A 23 14.44 -9.63 5.69
C PRO A 23 14.96 -8.23 6.07
N SER A 24 15.56 -7.49 5.14
CA SER A 24 16.09 -6.14 5.36
C SER A 24 15.03 -5.04 5.30
N SER A 25 13.84 -5.37 4.78
CA SER A 25 12.72 -4.44 4.69
C SER A 25 12.17 -4.08 6.06
N SER A 26 11.91 -2.78 6.25
CA SER A 26 11.41 -2.21 7.50
C SER A 26 9.99 -2.69 7.82
N ALA A 27 9.63 -2.71 9.11
CA ALA A 27 8.28 -3.08 9.54
C ALA A 27 7.18 -2.24 8.86
N ILE A 28 7.43 -0.95 8.63
CA ILE A 28 6.49 -0.06 7.92
C ILE A 28 6.34 -0.47 6.45
N GLN A 29 7.44 -0.78 5.75
CA GLN A 29 7.39 -1.23 4.36
C GLN A 29 6.58 -2.53 4.23
N LYS A 30 6.80 -3.48 5.16
CA LYS A 30 6.04 -4.73 5.21
C LYS A 30 4.56 -4.50 5.48
N GLN A 31 4.21 -3.58 6.40
CA GLN A 31 2.82 -3.23 6.68
C GLN A 31 2.12 -2.60 5.46
N LEU A 32 2.79 -1.68 4.76
CA LEU A 32 2.26 -1.05 3.55
C LEU A 32 2.13 -2.06 2.40
N ALA A 33 3.15 -2.89 2.19
CA ALA A 33 3.14 -3.96 1.18
C ALA A 33 2.03 -4.98 1.44
N ALA A 34 1.87 -5.43 2.68
CA ALA A 34 0.79 -6.33 3.08
C ALA A 34 -0.59 -5.69 2.87
N SER A 35 -0.73 -4.39 3.17
CA SER A 35 -1.99 -3.66 2.97
C SER A 35 -2.32 -3.50 1.50
N ALA A 36 -1.33 -3.16 0.66
CA ALA A 36 -1.47 -3.06 -0.79
C ALA A 36 -1.85 -4.41 -1.43
N LEU A 37 -1.24 -5.51 -0.96
CA LEU A 37 -1.55 -6.88 -1.41
C LEU A 37 -2.89 -7.38 -0.91
N SER A 38 -3.28 -7.05 0.32
CA SER A 38 -4.59 -7.43 0.84
C SER A 38 -5.72 -6.76 0.06
N GLN A 39 -5.45 -5.61 -0.56
CA GLN A 39 -6.38 -4.85 -1.37
C GLN A 39 -6.38 -5.26 -2.86
N THR A 40 -5.37 -5.99 -3.37
CA THR A 40 -5.38 -6.46 -4.77
C THR A 40 -6.52 -7.44 -5.06
N HIS A 41 -6.84 -8.30 -4.09
CA HIS A 41 -7.77 -9.42 -4.25
C HIS A 41 -9.01 -9.33 -3.36
N SER A 42 -9.20 -8.21 -2.65
CA SER A 42 -10.28 -8.10 -1.67
C SER A 42 -11.14 -6.86 -1.89
N SER A 43 -12.42 -6.97 -1.53
CA SER A 43 -13.33 -5.83 -1.35
C SER A 43 -13.07 -5.07 -0.04
N LYS A 44 -12.07 -5.49 0.75
CA LYS A 44 -11.68 -4.87 2.01
C LYS A 44 -11.02 -3.51 1.77
N GLN A 45 -11.47 -2.51 2.50
CA GLN A 45 -10.91 -1.16 2.45
C GLN A 45 -9.71 -1.03 3.38
N THR A 46 -8.79 -0.13 2.99
CA THR A 46 -7.73 0.35 3.87
C THR A 46 -8.35 0.96 5.12
N GLY A 47 -7.89 0.55 6.30
CA GLY A 47 -8.30 1.22 7.55
C GLY A 47 -7.64 2.60 7.66
N SER A 48 -8.31 3.55 8.32
CA SER A 48 -7.81 4.92 8.55
C SER A 48 -6.41 4.98 9.13
N GLN A 49 -6.04 4.03 10.01
CA GLN A 49 -4.69 3.94 10.56
C GLN A 49 -3.62 3.68 9.49
N MET A 50 -3.94 2.88 8.48
CA MET A 50 -3.02 2.55 7.39
C MET A 50 -2.94 3.68 6.36
N GLU A 51 -4.05 4.39 6.14
CA GLU A 51 -4.06 5.64 5.36
C GLU A 51 -3.13 6.69 5.97
N THR A 52 -3.24 6.92 7.28
CA THR A 52 -2.36 7.87 7.99
C THR A 52 -0.89 7.47 7.87
N LYS A 53 -0.56 6.19 8.05
CA LYS A 53 0.81 5.68 7.87
C LYS A 53 1.32 5.87 6.45
N ALA A 54 0.49 5.55 5.45
CA ALA A 54 0.84 5.74 4.05
C ALA A 54 1.06 7.23 3.72
N SER A 55 0.24 8.13 4.28
CA SER A 55 0.40 9.58 4.13
C SER A 55 1.72 10.07 4.73
N GLN A 56 2.04 9.64 5.95
CA GLN A 56 3.32 9.96 6.60
C GLN A 56 4.52 9.46 5.80
N VAL A 57 4.40 8.28 5.18
CA VAL A 57 5.45 7.71 4.34
C VAL A 57 5.64 8.51 3.05
N LEU A 58 4.56 8.99 2.44
CA LEU A 58 4.65 9.89 1.29
C LEU A 58 5.29 11.23 1.63
N GLN A 59 4.96 11.77 2.80
CA GLN A 59 5.48 13.06 3.25
C GLN A 59 6.94 13.00 3.75
N SER A 60 7.46 11.81 4.05
CA SER A 60 8.80 11.66 4.59
C SER A 60 9.82 11.34 3.51
N GLU A 61 10.90 12.11 3.47
CA GLU A 61 12.03 11.90 2.55
C GLU A 61 12.91 10.70 2.94
N LYS A 62 12.74 10.17 4.15
CA LYS A 62 13.49 9.00 4.63
C LYS A 62 13.15 7.72 3.86
N TYR A 63 11.99 7.66 3.22
CA TYR A 63 11.55 6.48 2.50
C TYR A 63 11.92 6.53 1.02
N SER A 64 12.32 5.37 0.49
CA SER A 64 12.60 5.19 -0.93
C SER A 64 11.35 5.44 -1.79
N ASP A 65 11.56 5.80 -3.05
CA ASP A 65 10.49 5.98 -4.03
C ASP A 65 9.63 4.73 -4.20
N THR A 66 10.21 3.53 -4.08
CA THR A 66 9.48 2.26 -4.06
C THR A 66 8.49 2.18 -2.90
N THR A 67 8.87 2.63 -1.72
CA THR A 67 8.01 2.63 -0.53
C THR A 67 6.92 3.69 -0.64
N LYS A 68 7.27 4.87 -1.15
CA LYS A 68 6.32 5.95 -1.47
C LYS A 68 5.31 5.51 -2.52
N THR A 69 5.73 4.77 -3.53
CA THR A 69 4.84 4.20 -4.56
C THR A 69 3.82 3.23 -3.95
N LEU A 70 4.24 2.37 -3.02
CA LEU A 70 3.33 1.48 -2.31
C LEU A 70 2.33 2.25 -1.45
N ALA A 71 2.81 3.25 -0.72
CA ALA A 71 1.96 4.13 0.08
C ALA A 71 0.94 4.90 -0.78
N ALA A 72 1.36 5.45 -1.92
CA ALA A 72 0.47 6.09 -2.89
C ALA A 72 -0.56 5.11 -3.44
N SER A 73 -0.16 3.87 -3.71
CA SER A 73 -1.09 2.85 -4.18
C SER A 73 -2.14 2.51 -3.14
N VAL A 74 -1.74 2.34 -1.88
CA VAL A 74 -2.66 2.13 -0.74
C VAL A 74 -3.60 3.32 -0.60
N LEU A 75 -3.10 4.55 -0.68
CA LEU A 75 -3.93 5.77 -0.59
C LEU A 75 -4.87 5.97 -1.78
N SER A 76 -4.45 5.57 -2.98
CA SER A 76 -5.31 5.63 -4.15
C SER A 76 -6.43 4.58 -4.12
N GLN A 77 -6.29 3.57 -3.27
CA GLN A 77 -7.23 2.46 -3.10
C GLN A 77 -8.12 2.62 -1.86
N SER A 78 -7.67 3.37 -0.85
CA SER A 78 -8.56 3.91 0.18
C SER A 78 -9.64 4.76 -0.46
N ASN A 79 -10.87 4.55 -0.02
CA ASN A 79 -12.06 5.11 -0.65
C ASN A 79 -11.98 6.64 -0.67
N LYS A 80 -12.07 7.26 -1.85
CA LYS A 80 -12.02 8.72 -2.02
C LYS A 80 -13.31 9.44 -1.59
N GLU A 81 -14.40 8.70 -1.37
CA GLU A 81 -15.71 9.23 -0.95
C GLU A 81 -15.85 9.31 0.58
N ARG A 82 -14.88 9.93 1.26
CA ARG A 82 -15.05 10.33 2.67
C ARG A 82 -15.20 11.83 2.79
#